data_AF-A0A525C5H2-F1
#
_entry.id   AF-A0A525C5H2-F1
#
_cell.length_a   1.000
_cell.length_b   1.000
_cell.length_c   1.000
_cell.angle_alpha   90.00
_cell.angle_beta   90.00
_cell.angle_gamma   90.00
#
_symmetry.space_group_name_H-M   'P 1'
#
loop_
_entity.id
_entity.type
_entity.pdbx_description
1 polymer ?
#
loop_
_entity_poly.entity_id
_entity_poly.type
_entity_poly.pdbx_seq_one_letter_code
_entity_poly.pdbx_strand_id
1 'polypeptide(L)'
;MKKILTILIFAIAILPGCQTVPDNIPEDMTPMEFFQRGQEEVEADNLEAALMYYETFLDRYPNDYANAIIAEYWVAFIQHKKGKKAESVKLFHELLSKEAELSGRVPEWPFVLSRRVLEEMGEPVNVKDEAAADNATSAEEATETGQDQ
;
A
#
# COMPACT_ATOMS: atom_id res chain seq x y z
N MET A 1 4.49 60.34 -8.51
CA MET A 1 3.08 59.94 -8.59
C MET A 1 3.05 58.48 -9.09
N LYS A 2 3.39 57.48 -8.26
CA LYS A 2 2.56 56.69 -7.35
C LYS A 2 1.23 56.19 -7.96
N LYS A 3 1.14 54.85 -8.04
CA LYS A 3 -0.04 53.97 -8.17
C LYS A 3 -0.57 53.92 -9.62
N ILE A 4 -0.57 52.79 -10.33
CA ILE A 4 -1.38 51.60 -10.05
C ILE A 4 -0.69 50.40 -10.71
N LEU A 5 0.00 49.57 -9.91
CA LEU A 5 0.31 48.20 -10.27
C LEU A 5 -0.48 47.35 -9.28
N THR A 6 -1.75 47.10 -9.62
CA THR A 6 -2.67 46.28 -8.83
C THR A 6 -2.27 44.83 -8.96
N ILE A 7 -1.25 44.44 -8.19
CA ILE A 7 -0.95 43.04 -7.92
C ILE A 7 -2.04 42.56 -6.94
N LEU A 8 -3.04 41.88 -7.48
CA LEU A 8 -4.00 41.10 -6.71
C LEU A 8 -3.28 39.81 -6.25
N ILE A 9 -2.44 39.93 -5.21
CA ILE A 9 -1.97 38.77 -4.44
C ILE A 9 -3.19 38.26 -3.67
N PHE A 10 -3.90 37.33 -4.29
CA PHE A 10 -4.84 36.46 -3.59
C PHE A 10 -3.98 35.49 -2.77
N ALA A 11 -3.69 35.87 -1.54
CA ALA A 11 -3.04 35.01 -0.56
C ALA A 11 -4.00 33.86 -0.24
N ILE A 12 -3.86 32.75 -0.95
CA ILE A 12 -4.50 31.47 -0.62
C ILE A 12 -3.81 30.98 0.66
N ALA A 13 -4.43 31.26 1.80
CA ALA A 13 -4.10 30.61 3.06
C ALA A 13 -4.57 29.17 2.97
N ILE A 14 -3.64 28.26 2.63
CA ILE A 14 -3.86 26.82 2.74
C ILE A 14 -3.88 26.53 4.24
N LEU A 15 -5.08 26.36 4.81
CA LEU A 15 -5.21 25.83 6.17
C LEU A 15 -4.90 24.33 6.11
N PRO A 16 -3.84 23.83 6.77
CA PRO A 16 -3.70 22.40 6.95
C PRO A 16 -4.85 21.95 7.84
N GLY A 17 -5.75 21.11 7.32
CA GLY A 17 -6.74 20.44 8.14
C GLY A 17 -6.00 19.58 9.17
N CYS A 18 -6.27 19.78 10.47
CA CYS A 18 -5.84 18.83 11.48
C CYS A 18 -6.57 17.51 11.23
N GLN A 19 -5.87 16.56 10.62
CA GLN A 19 -6.31 15.19 10.56
C GLN A 19 -5.99 14.53 11.90
N THR A 20 -7.02 14.12 12.62
CA THR A 20 -6.89 13.40 13.89
C THR A 20 -7.07 11.92 13.62
N VAL A 21 -6.16 11.11 14.14
CA VAL A 21 -6.35 9.66 14.18
C VAL A 21 -7.40 9.34 15.27
N PRO A 22 -8.40 8.49 15.01
CA PRO A 22 -9.38 8.11 16.03
C PRO A 22 -8.72 7.54 17.28
N ASP A 23 -9.08 8.04 18.47
CA ASP A 23 -8.53 7.55 19.74
C ASP A 23 -9.04 6.14 20.10
N ASN A 24 -10.23 5.78 19.61
CA ASN A 24 -10.84 4.46 19.82
C ASN A 24 -11.76 4.10 18.65
N ILE A 25 -11.66 2.85 18.19
CA ILE A 25 -12.59 2.27 17.22
C ILE A 25 -13.70 1.51 17.97
N PRO A 26 -14.99 1.87 17.78
CA PRO A 26 -16.14 1.19 18.38
C PRO A 26 -16.03 -0.33 18.30
N GLU A 27 -16.28 -1.04 19.40
CA GLU A 27 -16.10 -2.49 19.51
C GLU A 27 -17.09 -3.29 18.64
N ASP A 28 -18.26 -2.73 18.37
CA ASP A 28 -19.39 -3.34 17.65
C ASP A 28 -19.41 -3.00 16.14
N MET A 29 -18.37 -2.34 15.64
CA MET A 29 -18.26 -1.94 14.24
C MET A 29 -18.27 -3.17 13.32
N THR A 30 -19.16 -3.19 12.35
CA THR A 30 -19.28 -4.26 11.35
C THR A 30 -18.14 -4.21 10.32
N PRO A 31 -17.84 -5.31 9.61
CA PRO A 31 -16.88 -5.31 8.50
C PRO A 31 -17.10 -4.17 7.51
N MET A 32 -18.35 -3.95 7.08
CA MET A 32 -18.70 -2.90 6.12
C MET A 32 -18.32 -1.50 6.62
N GLU A 33 -18.54 -1.22 7.91
CA GLU A 33 -18.20 0.06 8.50
C GLU A 33 -16.68 0.27 8.56
N PHE A 34 -15.89 -0.78 8.84
CA PHE A 34 -14.43 -0.71 8.75
C PHE A 34 -13.96 -0.29 7.35
N PHE A 35 -14.48 -0.92 6.29
CA PHE A 35 -14.10 -0.57 4.92
C PHE A 35 -14.59 0.80 4.49
N GLN A 36 -15.79 1.21 4.92
CA GLN A 36 -16.30 2.56 4.63
C GLN A 36 -15.41 3.62 5.28
N ARG A 37 -15.13 3.50 6.58
CA ARG A 37 -14.29 4.44 7.32
C ARG A 37 -12.85 4.45 6.82
N GLY A 38 -12.26 3.28 6.59
CA GLY A 38 -10.90 3.16 6.05
C GLY A 38 -10.75 3.90 4.72
N GLN A 39 -11.70 3.75 3.80
CA GLN A 39 -11.68 4.45 2.50
C GLN A 39 -11.88 5.95 2.65
N GLU A 40 -12.82 6.40 3.51
CA GLU A 40 -13.02 7.83 3.82
C GLU A 40 -11.72 8.49 4.28
N GLU A 41 -10.95 7.82 5.16
CA GLU A 41 -9.67 8.33 5.63
C GLU A 41 -8.58 8.30 4.54
N VAL A 42 -8.55 7.28 3.66
CA VAL A 42 -7.63 7.25 2.50
C VAL A 42 -7.92 8.40 1.53
N GLU A 43 -9.20 8.68 1.26
CA GLU A 43 -9.65 9.78 0.41
C GLU A 43 -9.33 11.15 1.02
N ALA A 44 -9.41 11.25 2.36
CA ALA A 44 -8.98 12.42 3.10
C ALA A 44 -7.46 12.56 3.18
N ASP A 45 -6.67 11.57 2.74
CA ASP A 45 -5.21 11.48 2.90
C ASP A 45 -4.74 11.31 4.36
N ASN A 46 -5.63 10.89 5.26
CA ASN A 46 -5.34 10.54 6.65
C ASN A 46 -4.90 9.07 6.75
N LEU A 47 -3.71 8.80 6.23
CA LEU A 47 -3.21 7.44 6.01
C LEU A 47 -3.00 6.66 7.33
N GLU A 48 -2.69 7.35 8.42
CA GLU A 48 -2.58 6.75 9.76
C GLU A 48 -3.93 6.25 10.28
N ALA A 49 -5.00 7.04 10.14
CA ALA A 49 -6.34 6.61 10.54
C ALA A 49 -6.86 5.46 9.67
N ALA A 50 -6.60 5.53 8.35
CA ALA A 50 -6.94 4.46 7.43
C ALA A 50 -6.28 3.13 7.83
N LEU A 51 -4.98 3.14 8.14
CA LEU A 51 -4.27 1.94 8.62
C LEU A 51 -4.92 1.38 9.88
N MET A 52 -5.25 2.24 10.85
CA MET A 52 -5.87 1.81 12.10
C MET A 52 -7.18 1.04 11.85
N TYR A 53 -8.03 1.49 10.92
CA TYR A 53 -9.25 0.78 10.56
C TYR A 53 -8.97 -0.61 9.97
N TYR A 54 -8.06 -0.72 9.00
CA TYR A 54 -7.78 -2.01 8.35
C TYR A 54 -7.04 -2.99 9.27
N GLU A 55 -6.07 -2.53 10.05
CA GLU A 55 -5.35 -3.38 11.01
C GLU A 55 -6.28 -3.87 12.13
N THR A 56 -7.18 -3.01 12.63
CA THR A 56 -8.18 -3.41 13.62
C THR A 56 -9.20 -4.39 13.04
N PHE A 57 -9.57 -4.22 11.77
CA PHE A 57 -10.43 -5.20 11.09
C PHE A 57 -9.75 -6.58 11.05
N LEU A 58 -8.47 -6.66 10.67
CA LEU A 58 -7.71 -7.91 10.60
C LEU A 58 -7.60 -8.61 11.98
N ASP A 59 -7.47 -7.84 13.05
CA ASP A 59 -7.44 -8.36 14.42
C ASP A 59 -8.80 -8.91 14.89
N ARG A 60 -9.89 -8.18 14.61
CA ARG A 60 -11.24 -8.52 15.10
C ARG A 60 -12.00 -9.53 14.25
N TYR A 61 -11.67 -9.64 12.96
CA TYR A 61 -12.32 -10.54 11.99
C TYR A 61 -11.37 -11.54 11.34
N PRO A 62 -10.56 -12.31 12.11
CA PRO A 62 -9.49 -13.14 11.54
C PRO A 62 -10.00 -14.31 10.67
N ASN A 63 -11.29 -14.65 10.77
CA ASN A 63 -11.91 -15.73 10.00
C ASN A 63 -12.67 -15.24 8.76
N ASP A 64 -12.76 -13.92 8.53
CA ASP A 64 -13.40 -13.36 7.35
C ASP A 64 -12.39 -13.24 6.20
N TYR A 65 -11.99 -14.38 5.65
CA TYR A 65 -10.91 -14.47 4.65
C TYR A 65 -11.14 -13.59 3.42
N ALA A 66 -12.38 -13.41 2.98
CA ALA A 66 -12.70 -12.59 1.82
C ALA A 66 -12.38 -11.12 2.08
N ASN A 67 -12.80 -10.59 3.23
CA ASN A 67 -12.53 -9.22 3.61
C ASN A 67 -11.08 -9.03 4.12
N ALA A 68 -10.46 -10.05 4.72
CA ALA A 68 -9.06 -10.00 5.15
C ALA A 68 -8.12 -9.72 3.97
N ILE A 69 -8.30 -10.41 2.85
CA ILE A 69 -7.49 -10.18 1.63
C ILE A 69 -7.69 -8.76 1.07
N ILE A 70 -8.88 -8.18 1.21
CA ILE A 70 -9.14 -6.79 0.83
C ILE A 70 -8.42 -5.82 1.79
N ALA A 71 -8.50 -6.06 3.10
CA ALA A 71 -7.84 -5.22 4.10
C ALA A 71 -6.31 -5.28 3.98
N GLU A 72 -5.73 -6.46 3.76
CA GLU A 72 -4.29 -6.63 3.51
C GLU A 72 -3.82 -5.84 2.29
N TYR A 73 -4.59 -5.84 1.20
CA TYR A 73 -4.32 -4.98 0.04
C TYR A 73 -4.31 -3.50 0.43
N TRP A 74 -5.31 -3.05 1.20
CA TRP A 74 -5.37 -1.65 1.63
C TRP A 74 -4.20 -1.26 2.52
N VAL A 75 -3.81 -2.11 3.46
CA VAL A 75 -2.61 -1.87 4.30
C VAL A 75 -1.37 -1.72 3.41
N ALA A 76 -1.13 -2.64 2.47
CA ALA A 76 0.00 -2.58 1.54
C ALA A 76 -0.03 -1.30 0.67
N PHE A 77 -1.19 -0.95 0.14
CA PHE A 77 -1.40 0.23 -0.70
C PHE A 77 -1.23 1.54 0.10
N ILE A 78 -1.67 1.58 1.35
CA ILE A 78 -1.45 2.74 2.21
C ILE A 78 0.04 2.93 2.50
N GLN A 79 0.81 1.86 2.75
CA GLN A 79 2.27 2.01 2.92
C GLN A 79 2.93 2.56 1.64
N HIS A 80 2.44 2.18 0.45
CA HIS A 80 2.87 2.78 -0.81
C HIS A 80 2.56 4.29 -0.83
N LYS A 81 1.32 4.70 -0.53
CA LYS A 81 0.93 6.12 -0.46
C LYS A 81 1.79 6.92 0.54
N LYS A 82 2.24 6.29 1.63
CA LYS A 82 3.13 6.89 2.64
C LYS A 82 4.60 7.01 2.18
N GLY A 83 4.93 6.57 0.97
CA GLY A 83 6.30 6.54 0.45
C GLY A 83 7.17 5.42 1.03
N LYS A 84 6.59 4.49 1.78
CA LYS A 84 7.32 3.37 2.39
C LYS A 84 7.41 2.18 1.43
N LYS A 85 8.16 2.38 0.35
CA LYS A 85 8.27 1.41 -0.76
C LYS A 85 8.58 -0.01 -0.28
N ALA A 86 9.65 -0.19 0.51
CA ALA A 86 10.11 -1.51 0.94
C ALA A 86 9.06 -2.28 1.75
N GLU A 87 8.35 -1.58 2.66
CA GLU A 87 7.28 -2.17 3.46
C GLU A 87 6.09 -2.57 2.58
N SER A 88 5.71 -1.70 1.65
CA SER A 88 4.62 -1.96 0.70
C SER A 88 4.90 -3.18 -0.20
N VAL A 89 6.11 -3.27 -0.77
CA VAL A 89 6.54 -4.40 -1.61
C VAL A 89 6.39 -5.71 -0.85
N LYS A 90 6.96 -5.77 0.37
CA LYS A 90 6.86 -6.94 1.24
C LYS A 90 5.41 -7.38 1.44
N LEU A 91 4.54 -6.44 1.78
CA LEU A 91 3.12 -6.73 2.04
C LEU A 91 2.37 -7.19 0.79
N PHE A 92 2.65 -6.61 -0.38
CA PHE A 92 2.04 -7.08 -1.64
C PHE A 92 2.50 -8.48 -2.02
N HIS A 93 3.77 -8.82 -1.82
CA HIS A 93 4.25 -10.19 -2.05
C HIS A 93 3.66 -11.19 -1.05
N GLU A 94 3.54 -10.82 0.23
CA GLU A 94 2.86 -11.63 1.24
C GLU A 94 1.40 -11.91 0.85
N LEU A 95 0.68 -10.89 0.37
CA LEU A 95 -0.68 -11.02 -0.14
C LEU A 95 -0.73 -11.96 -1.37
N LEU A 96 0.13 -11.74 -2.36
CA LEU A 96 0.20 -12.56 -3.58
C LEU A 96 0.56 -14.03 -3.30
N SER A 97 1.33 -14.30 -2.24
CA SER A 97 1.67 -15.68 -1.84
C SER A 97 0.45 -16.53 -1.49
N LYS A 98 -0.68 -15.89 -1.12
CA LYS A 98 -1.94 -16.54 -0.73
C LYS A 98 -2.87 -16.84 -1.90
N GLU A 99 -2.62 -16.25 -3.08
CA GLU A 99 -3.54 -16.29 -4.23
C GLU A 99 -3.86 -17.73 -4.66
N ALA A 100 -2.83 -18.58 -4.79
CA ALA A 100 -3.02 -19.96 -5.25
C ALA A 100 -3.92 -20.80 -4.31
N GLU A 101 -3.86 -20.54 -3.00
CA GLU A 101 -4.69 -21.22 -2.01
C GLU A 101 -6.13 -20.69 -1.97
N LEU A 102 -6.29 -19.38 -2.19
CA LEU A 102 -7.56 -18.68 -2.01
C LEU A 102 -8.32 -18.43 -3.32
N SER A 103 -7.73 -18.76 -4.47
CA SER A 103 -8.33 -18.52 -5.77
C SER A 103 -9.73 -19.13 -5.89
N GLY A 104 -10.68 -18.34 -6.39
CA GLY A 104 -12.09 -18.73 -6.48
C GLY A 104 -12.85 -18.77 -5.15
N ARG A 105 -12.20 -18.48 -4.02
CA ARG A 105 -12.83 -18.41 -2.68
C ARG A 105 -12.92 -16.98 -2.13
N VAL A 106 -12.09 -16.08 -2.64
CA VAL A 106 -12.05 -14.65 -2.28
C VAL A 106 -12.14 -13.80 -3.54
N PRO A 107 -12.42 -12.48 -3.44
CA PRO A 107 -12.36 -11.60 -4.59
C PRO A 107 -10.96 -11.59 -5.21
N GLU A 108 -10.88 -11.63 -6.54
CA GLU A 108 -9.61 -11.70 -7.28
C GLU A 108 -8.91 -10.33 -7.42
N TRP A 109 -9.69 -9.25 -7.34
CA TRP A 109 -9.19 -7.90 -7.60
C TRP A 109 -8.01 -7.46 -6.69
N PRO A 110 -7.91 -7.84 -5.39
CA PRO A 110 -6.78 -7.46 -4.55
C PRO A 110 -5.46 -7.99 -5.10
N PHE A 111 -5.44 -9.22 -5.62
CA PHE A 111 -4.25 -9.80 -6.24
C PHE A 111 -3.90 -9.07 -7.54
N VAL A 112 -4.89 -8.84 -8.41
CA VAL A 112 -4.70 -8.12 -9.68
C VAL A 112 -4.12 -6.72 -9.46
N LEU A 113 -4.67 -5.96 -8.50
CA LEU A 113 -4.18 -4.62 -8.20
C LEU A 113 -2.81 -4.65 -7.54
N SER A 114 -2.53 -5.61 -6.66
CA SER A 114 -1.20 -5.77 -6.05
C SER A 114 -0.11 -5.92 -7.10
N ARG A 115 -0.34 -6.75 -8.13
CA ARG A 115 0.60 -6.89 -9.25
C ARG A 115 0.80 -5.58 -9.99
N ARG A 116 -0.28 -4.87 -10.30
CA ARG A 116 -0.21 -3.58 -11.00
C ARG A 116 0.59 -2.54 -10.20
N VAL A 117 0.39 -2.46 -8.90
CA VAL A 117 1.13 -1.51 -8.05
C VAL A 117 2.61 -1.89 -7.97
N LEU A 118 2.94 -3.18 -7.88
CA LEU A 118 4.34 -3.65 -7.97
C LEU A 118 4.99 -3.28 -9.31
N GLU A 119 4.29 -3.50 -10.43
CA GLU A 119 4.76 -3.10 -11.76
C GLU A 119 5.01 -1.58 -11.85
N GLU A 120 4.09 -0.77 -11.32
CA GLU A 120 4.22 0.68 -11.27
C GLU A 120 5.43 1.12 -10.43
N MET A 121 5.72 0.39 -9.36
CA MET A 121 6.92 0.61 -8.52
C MET A 121 8.22 0.11 -9.17
N GLY A 122 8.15 -0.59 -10.30
CA GLY A 122 9.29 -1.22 -10.96
C GLY A 122 9.81 -2.46 -10.23
N GLU A 123 8.94 -3.13 -9.47
CA GLU A 123 9.27 -4.27 -8.63
C GLU A 123 8.82 -5.59 -9.27
N PRO A 124 9.53 -6.70 -9.03
CA PRO A 124 9.15 -8.00 -9.58
C PRO A 124 7.79 -8.43 -9.04
N VAL A 125 6.93 -8.94 -9.92
CA VAL A 125 5.58 -9.36 -9.58
C VAL A 125 5.56 -10.78 -8.99
N ASN A 126 6.55 -11.59 -9.33
CA ASN A 126 6.64 -12.98 -8.93
C ASN A 126 7.83 -13.17 -8.00
N VAL A 127 7.61 -13.80 -6.85
CA VAL A 127 8.66 -14.15 -5.87
C VAL A 127 9.72 -15.08 -6.51
N LYS A 128 9.36 -15.80 -7.60
CA LYS A 128 10.34 -16.59 -8.36
C LYS A 128 11.31 -15.74 -9.20
N ASP A 129 10.92 -14.52 -9.56
CA ASP A 129 11.75 -13.62 -10.38
C ASP A 129 12.86 -12.97 -9.54
N GLU A 130 12.64 -12.77 -8.22
CA GLU A 130 13.70 -12.36 -7.29
C GLU A 130 14.80 -13.42 -7.18
N ALA A 131 14.42 -14.71 -7.07
CA ALA A 131 15.39 -15.81 -7.06
C ALA A 131 16.18 -15.94 -8.39
N ALA A 132 15.62 -15.44 -9.49
CA ALA A 132 16.33 -15.37 -10.78
C ALA A 132 17.25 -14.14 -10.87
N ALA A 133 16.85 -13.00 -10.32
CA ALA A 133 17.64 -11.77 -10.27
C ALA A 133 18.86 -11.89 -9.34
N ASP A 134 18.73 -12.56 -8.19
CA ASP A 134 19.83 -12.83 -7.26
C ASP A 134 20.85 -13.81 -7.85
N ASN A 135 20.39 -14.80 -8.62
CA ASN A 135 21.26 -15.73 -9.34
C ASN A 135 21.94 -15.09 -10.56
N ALA A 136 21.30 -14.12 -11.24
CA ALA A 136 21.90 -13.38 -12.34
C ALA A 136 23.01 -12.45 -11.84
N THR A 137 22.80 -11.78 -10.72
CA THR A 137 23.80 -10.90 -10.07
C THR A 137 25.06 -11.67 -9.64
N SER A 138 24.89 -12.90 -9.11
CA SER A 138 26.02 -13.77 -8.74
C SER A 138 26.75 -14.39 -9.95
N ALA A 139 26.07 -14.54 -11.09
CA ALA A 139 26.67 -15.08 -12.32
C ALA A 139 27.50 -14.03 -13.08
N GLU A 140 27.16 -12.75 -12.98
CA GLU A 140 27.92 -11.65 -13.60
C GLU A 140 29.23 -11.37 -12.86
N GLU A 141 29.28 -11.43 -11.51
CA GLU A 141 30.54 -11.31 -10.75
C GLU A 141 31.51 -12.49 -10.94
N ALA A 142 31.03 -13.67 -11.33
CA ALA A 142 31.86 -14.86 -11.50
C ALA A 142 32.56 -14.95 -12.87
N THR A 143 32.23 -14.07 -13.82
CA THR A 143 32.78 -14.11 -15.19
C THR A 143 33.91 -13.12 -15.46
N GLU A 144 34.20 -12.18 -14.54
CA GLU A 144 35.24 -11.15 -14.74
C GLU A 144 36.61 -11.48 -14.09
N THR A 145 36.72 -12.52 -13.25
CA THR A 145 37.99 -12.88 -12.57
C THR A 145 38.75 -14.06 -13.18
N GLY A 146 38.42 -14.49 -14.40
CA GLY A 146 38.84 -15.78 -14.95
C GLY A 146 39.57 -15.77 -16.29
N GLN A 147 40.25 -14.69 -16.69
CA GLN A 147 41.15 -14.72 -17.86
C GLN A 147 42.40 -13.87 -17.61
N ASP A 148 43.36 -14.44 -16.89
CA ASP A 148 44.78 -14.14 -17.04
C ASP A 148 45.57 -15.12 -16.17
N GLN A 149 45.84 -16.34 -16.69
CA GLN A 149 47.06 -17.15 -16.46
C GLN A 149 47.21 -18.21 -17.55
#